data_AF-A0AAE3Z9P1-F1
#
_entry.id   AF-A0AAE3Z9P1-F1
#
_cell.length_a   1.000
_cell.length_b   1.000
_cell.length_c   1.000
_cell.angle_alpha   90.00
_cell.angle_beta   90.00
_cell.angle_gamma   90.00
#
_symmetry.space_group_name_H-M   'P 1'
#
loop_
_entity.id
_entity.type
_entity.pdbx_description
1 polymer ?
#
loop_
_entity_poly.entity_id
_entity_poly.type
_entity_poly.pdbx_seq_one_letter_code
_entity_poly.pdbx_strand_id
1 'polypeptide(L)'
;MIFRNPAEVNYRAIRDMGLAAWFGSSLMGLAGLVPASESQPDAATRHRVLDAGWKGSRGLVAGSVTAYLAGTGLVRFQGKAFTANGVPRWITEGVENKARTAVTVVALSAAITAKRLRAEGSKLHDQHSGEGVAMEQAEKLRKMAHTMHVIVPAATGYLLYSHLKQDMRRK
;
A
#
# COMPACT_ATOMS: atom_id res chain seq x y z
N MET A 1 16.03 2.88 33.63
CA MET A 1 16.99 2.88 32.50
C MET A 1 16.24 2.39 31.24
N ILE A 2 15.57 3.29 30.50
CA ILE A 2 14.39 2.94 29.67
C ILE A 2 14.68 2.78 28.15
N PHE A 3 15.87 3.10 27.65
CA PHE A 3 16.24 2.82 26.25
C PHE A 3 17.57 2.08 26.18
N ARG A 4 17.51 0.76 25.99
CA ARG A 4 18.68 -0.13 25.96
C ARG A 4 19.50 0.02 24.66
N ASN A 5 18.94 0.64 23.61
CA ASN A 5 19.63 0.99 22.36
C ASN A 5 18.89 2.15 21.62
N PRO A 6 19.44 3.38 21.58
CA PRO A 6 18.79 4.51 20.91
C PRO A 6 18.63 4.31 19.38
N ALA A 7 19.50 3.53 18.75
CA ALA A 7 19.40 3.25 17.31
C ALA A 7 18.16 2.40 16.98
N GLU A 8 17.79 1.47 17.87
CA GLU A 8 16.60 0.63 17.68
C GLU A 8 15.30 1.48 17.70
N VAL A 9 15.26 2.52 18.54
CA VAL A 9 14.13 3.47 18.58
C VAL A 9 13.98 4.17 17.23
N ASN A 10 15.09 4.61 16.63
CA ASN A 10 15.08 5.25 15.32
C ASN A 10 14.62 4.30 14.21
N TYR A 11 15.03 3.03 14.25
CA TYR A 11 14.60 2.04 13.27
C TYR A 11 13.10 1.74 13.34
N ARG A 12 12.55 1.66 14.56
CA ARG A 12 11.12 1.52 14.80
C ARG A 12 10.36 2.75 14.32
N ALA A 13 10.88 3.95 14.59
CA ALA A 13 10.28 5.18 14.10
C ALA A 13 10.20 5.21 12.57
N ILE A 14 11.27 4.86 11.86
CA ILE A 14 11.27 4.77 10.39
C ILE A 14 10.21 3.78 9.90
N ARG A 15 10.16 2.58 10.51
CA ARG A 15 9.18 1.54 10.17
C ARG A 15 7.75 2.03 10.37
N ASP A 16 7.47 2.59 11.54
CA ASP A 16 6.11 2.93 11.98
C ASP A 16 5.60 4.19 11.27
N MET A 17 6.46 5.19 11.04
CA MET A 17 6.13 6.35 10.21
C MET A 17 5.89 5.96 8.75
N GLY A 18 6.73 5.08 8.17
CA GLY A 18 6.51 4.55 6.83
C GLY A 18 5.18 3.80 6.72
N LEU A 19 4.87 2.95 7.69
CA LEU A 19 3.61 2.20 7.72
C LEU A 19 2.39 3.10 7.90
N ALA A 20 2.47 4.09 8.80
CA ALA A 20 1.41 5.06 9.02
C ALA A 20 1.16 5.91 7.77
N ALA A 21 2.22 6.36 7.09
CA ALA A 21 2.10 7.10 5.84
C ALA A 21 1.50 6.24 4.71
N TRP A 22 1.84 4.95 4.64
CA TRP A 22 1.26 4.02 3.66
C TRP A 22 -0.23 3.75 3.94
N PHE A 23 -0.59 3.53 5.21
CA PHE A 23 -1.99 3.42 5.64
C PHE A 23 -2.78 4.69 5.32
N GLY A 24 -2.26 5.86 5.68
CA GLY A 24 -2.90 7.15 5.41
C GLY A 24 -3.08 7.42 3.91
N SER A 25 -2.08 7.11 3.09
CA SER A 25 -2.19 7.24 1.62
C SER A 25 -3.26 6.31 1.04
N SER A 26 -3.43 5.12 1.63
CA SER A 26 -4.45 4.15 1.22
C SER A 26 -5.85 4.61 1.61
N LEU A 27 -6.01 5.21 2.81
CA LEU A 27 -7.25 5.84 3.24
C LEU A 27 -7.62 7.06 2.39
N MET A 28 -6.65 7.91 2.03
CA MET A 28 -6.85 9.03 1.11
C MET A 28 -7.44 8.54 -0.22
N GLY A 29 -6.94 7.42 -0.75
CA GLY A 29 -7.47 6.80 -1.96
C GLY A 29 -8.91 6.31 -1.81
N LEU A 30 -9.19 5.57 -0.73
CA LEU A 30 -10.51 4.98 -0.48
C LEU A 30 -11.58 6.01 -0.10
N ALA A 31 -11.27 6.91 0.83
CA ALA A 31 -12.24 7.85 1.40
C ALA A 31 -12.24 9.22 0.68
N GLY A 32 -11.14 9.58 0.03
CA GLY A 32 -11.02 10.84 -0.71
C GLY A 32 -11.24 10.66 -2.20
N LEU A 33 -10.34 9.93 -2.87
CA LEU A 33 -10.31 9.87 -4.34
C LEU A 33 -11.48 9.09 -4.94
N VAL A 34 -11.89 7.97 -4.34
CA VAL A 34 -13.02 7.17 -4.86
C VAL A 34 -14.33 7.98 -4.82
N PRO A 35 -14.77 8.55 -3.68
CA PRO A 35 -15.97 9.40 -3.65
C PRO A 35 -15.87 10.63 -4.55
N ALA A 36 -14.70 11.30 -4.58
CA ALA A 36 -14.48 12.45 -5.46
C ALA A 36 -14.60 12.10 -6.94
N SER A 37 -14.29 10.86 -7.32
CA SER A 37 -14.50 10.39 -8.68
C SER A 37 -15.94 9.99 -8.96
N GLU A 38 -16.64 9.42 -7.97
CA GLU A 38 -18.04 9.01 -8.11
C GLU A 38 -18.99 10.21 -8.25
N SER A 39 -18.61 11.38 -7.74
CA SER A 39 -19.36 12.63 -7.93
C SER A 39 -19.34 13.18 -9.37
N GLN A 40 -18.48 12.66 -10.25
CA GLN A 40 -18.41 13.10 -11.63
C GLN A 40 -19.47 12.40 -12.52
N PRO A 41 -20.06 13.09 -13.50
CA PRO A 41 -21.17 12.57 -14.29
C PRO A 41 -20.72 11.51 -15.31
N ASP A 42 -19.57 11.70 -15.95
CA ASP A 42 -19.07 10.81 -17.00
C ASP A 42 -17.92 9.92 -16.52
N ALA A 43 -17.89 8.67 -17.01
CA ALA A 43 -16.91 7.67 -16.58
C ALA A 43 -15.46 8.06 -16.90
N ALA A 44 -15.22 8.72 -18.04
CA ALA A 44 -13.88 9.19 -18.42
C ALA A 44 -13.32 10.22 -17.41
N THR A 45 -14.14 11.17 -16.95
CA THR A 45 -13.76 12.14 -15.91
C THR A 45 -13.60 11.47 -14.56
N ARG A 46 -14.44 10.49 -14.18
CA ARG A 46 -14.20 9.69 -12.96
C ARG A 46 -12.79 9.08 -12.97
N HIS A 47 -12.42 8.45 -14.08
CA HIS A 47 -11.11 7.82 -14.25
C HIS A 47 -9.98 8.85 -14.20
N ARG A 48 -10.12 10.00 -14.88
CA ARG A 48 -9.11 11.07 -14.85
C ARG A 48 -8.89 11.63 -13.45
N VAL A 49 -9.94 11.85 -12.67
CA VAL A 49 -9.85 12.33 -11.27
C VAL A 49 -9.09 11.31 -10.41
N LEU A 50 -9.46 10.03 -10.49
CA LEU A 50 -8.77 8.95 -9.78
C LEU A 50 -7.29 8.87 -10.18
N ASP A 51 -7.00 8.86 -11.48
CA ASP A 51 -5.62 8.69 -11.96
C ASP A 51 -4.75 9.89 -11.61
N ALA A 52 -5.26 11.11 -11.75
CA ALA A 52 -4.56 12.33 -11.33
C ALA A 52 -4.21 12.30 -9.84
N GLY A 53 -5.17 11.92 -8.98
CA GLY A 53 -4.94 11.81 -7.53
C GLY A 53 -3.86 10.78 -7.19
N TRP A 54 -3.92 9.59 -7.79
CA TRP A 54 -2.91 8.55 -7.57
C TRP A 54 -1.54 8.86 -8.21
N LYS A 55 -1.52 9.60 -9.31
CA LYS A 55 -0.27 10.06 -9.94
C LYS A 55 0.42 11.10 -9.07
N GLY A 56 -0.34 12.04 -8.49
CA GLY A 56 0.18 13.05 -7.57
C GLY A 56 0.74 12.45 -6.27
N SER A 57 0.11 11.41 -5.73
CA SER A 57 0.55 10.77 -4.48
C SER A 57 1.58 9.65 -4.65
N ARG A 58 1.97 9.30 -5.89
CA ARG A 58 2.83 8.14 -6.17
C ARG A 58 4.16 8.14 -5.42
N GLY A 59 4.83 9.29 -5.37
CA GLY A 59 6.11 9.43 -4.67
C GLY A 59 5.98 9.18 -3.16
N LEU A 60 4.90 9.68 -2.56
CA LEU A 60 4.60 9.48 -1.13
C LEU A 60 4.29 8.01 -0.82
N VAL A 61 3.49 7.33 -1.66
CA VAL A 61 3.23 5.89 -1.52
C VAL A 61 4.52 5.08 -1.66
N ALA A 62 5.34 5.37 -2.68
CA ALA A 62 6.60 4.66 -2.88
C ALA A 62 7.59 4.87 -1.72
N GLY A 63 7.71 6.11 -1.24
CA GLY A 63 8.56 6.47 -0.11
C GLY A 63 8.11 5.80 1.19
N SER A 64 6.80 5.79 1.47
CA SER A 64 6.22 5.18 2.68
C SER A 64 6.39 3.66 2.71
N VAL A 65 6.12 2.96 1.60
CA VAL A 65 6.38 1.52 1.46
C VAL A 65 7.87 1.22 1.66
N THR A 66 8.75 2.01 1.03
CA THR A 66 10.21 1.84 1.17
C THR A 66 10.67 2.02 2.60
N ALA A 67 10.21 3.09 3.26
CA ALA A 67 10.52 3.37 4.67
C ALA A 67 10.03 2.24 5.59
N TYR A 68 8.82 1.73 5.38
CA TYR A 68 8.29 0.60 6.14
C TYR A 68 9.15 -0.66 5.99
N LEU A 69 9.49 -1.04 4.75
CA LEU A 69 10.30 -2.23 4.47
C LEU A 69 11.72 -2.08 5.02
N ALA A 70 12.35 -0.93 4.79
CA ALA A 70 13.69 -0.63 5.29
C ALA A 70 13.73 -0.62 6.82
N GLY A 71 12.79 0.06 7.47
CA GLY A 71 12.65 0.10 8.92
C GLY A 71 12.43 -1.30 9.52
N THR A 72 11.59 -2.14 8.89
CA THR A 72 11.39 -3.54 9.30
C THR A 72 12.70 -4.33 9.23
N GLY A 73 13.48 -4.18 8.16
CA GLY A 73 14.81 -4.79 8.03
C GLY A 73 15.80 -4.29 9.08
N LEU A 74 15.84 -2.99 9.33
CA LEU A 74 16.73 -2.37 10.33
C LEU A 74 16.40 -2.87 11.74
N VAL A 75 15.13 -2.97 12.11
CA VAL A 75 14.70 -3.53 13.41
C VAL A 75 15.12 -5.00 13.53
N ARG A 76 14.88 -5.81 12.49
CA ARG A 76 15.15 -7.26 12.54
C ARG A 76 16.63 -7.59 12.58
N PHE A 77 17.46 -6.83 11.85
CA PHE A 77 18.89 -7.09 11.68
C PHE A 77 19.78 -6.11 12.44
N GLN A 78 19.23 -5.45 13.47
CA GLN A 78 19.95 -4.55 14.39
C GLN A 78 20.79 -3.50 13.64
N GLY A 79 20.17 -2.82 12.68
CA GLY A 79 20.80 -1.77 11.87
C GLY A 79 21.49 -2.25 10.59
N LYS A 80 21.64 -3.56 10.39
CA LYS A 80 22.26 -4.12 9.18
C LYS A 80 21.20 -4.64 8.21
N ALA A 81 20.39 -3.76 7.61
CA ALA A 81 19.30 -4.18 6.73
C ALA A 81 19.75 -4.87 5.41
N PHE A 82 21.01 -4.68 5.03
CA PHE A 82 21.62 -5.21 3.80
C PHE A 82 22.83 -6.09 4.14
N THR A 83 23.09 -7.09 3.30
CA THR A 83 24.32 -7.87 3.31
C THR A 83 25.50 -7.01 2.84
N ALA A 84 26.72 -7.51 3.02
CA ALA A 84 27.92 -6.83 2.50
C ALA A 84 27.87 -6.60 0.97
N ASN A 85 27.09 -7.41 0.24
CA ASN A 85 26.93 -7.34 -1.20
C ASN A 85 25.73 -6.44 -1.63
N GLY A 86 25.14 -5.68 -0.70
CA GLY A 86 24.01 -4.79 -0.97
C GLY A 86 22.65 -5.47 -1.11
N VAL A 87 22.57 -6.80 -0.92
CA VAL A 87 21.30 -7.53 -0.98
C VAL A 87 20.53 -7.33 0.33
N PRO A 88 19.24 -6.97 0.30
CA PRO A 88 18.45 -6.89 1.52
C PRO A 88 18.45 -8.22 2.29
N ARG A 89 18.83 -8.21 3.57
CA ARG A 89 18.98 -9.43 4.37
C ARG A 89 17.70 -10.22 4.55
N TRP A 90 16.53 -9.59 4.43
CA TRP A 90 15.25 -10.29 4.50
C TRP A 90 15.03 -11.26 3.32
N ILE A 91 15.75 -11.08 2.22
CA ILE A 91 15.74 -11.99 1.06
C ILE A 91 16.59 -13.23 1.36
N THR A 92 17.75 -13.04 1.99
CA THR A 92 18.74 -14.13 2.20
C THR A 92 18.55 -14.86 3.52
N GLU A 93 18.15 -14.17 4.57
CA GLU A 93 18.06 -14.68 5.95
C GLU A 93 16.62 -14.81 6.45
N GLY A 94 15.66 -14.54 5.56
CA GLY A 94 14.24 -14.71 5.81
C GLY A 94 13.60 -13.55 6.59
N VAL A 95 12.29 -13.70 6.81
CA VAL A 95 11.43 -12.66 7.36
C VAL A 95 11.22 -12.82 8.87
N GLU A 96 11.01 -11.71 9.58
CA GLU A 96 10.76 -11.73 11.03
C GLU A 96 9.46 -12.48 11.38
N ASN A 97 8.40 -12.26 10.60
CA ASN A 97 7.09 -12.82 10.88
C ASN A 97 6.36 -13.15 9.57
N LYS A 98 6.20 -14.45 9.30
CA LYS A 98 5.56 -14.95 8.07
C LYS A 98 4.16 -14.38 7.85
N ALA A 99 3.38 -14.18 8.92
CA ALA A 99 2.03 -13.62 8.82
C ALA A 99 2.06 -12.14 8.40
N ARG A 100 2.94 -11.32 8.98
CA ARG A 100 3.09 -9.91 8.56
C ARG A 100 3.60 -9.79 7.13
N THR A 101 4.53 -10.65 6.74
CA THR A 101 5.00 -10.71 5.35
C THR A 101 3.87 -11.07 4.41
N ALA A 102 3.06 -12.09 4.72
CA ALA A 102 1.90 -12.46 3.92
C ALA A 102 0.92 -11.28 3.78
N VAL A 103 0.60 -10.59 4.87
CA VAL A 103 -0.28 -9.41 4.82
C VAL A 103 0.33 -8.27 4.01
N THR A 104 1.65 -8.05 4.10
CA THR A 104 2.36 -7.04 3.31
C THR A 104 2.30 -7.38 1.81
N VAL A 105 2.50 -8.65 1.45
CA VAL A 105 2.38 -9.13 0.07
C VAL A 105 0.95 -8.94 -0.43
N VAL A 106 -0.06 -9.31 0.35
CA VAL A 106 -1.47 -9.08 0.01
C VAL A 106 -1.75 -7.60 -0.25
N ALA A 107 -1.26 -6.70 0.62
CA ALA A 107 -1.45 -5.26 0.46
C ALA A 107 -0.79 -4.73 -0.83
N LEU A 108 0.45 -5.15 -1.13
CA LEU A 108 1.16 -4.75 -2.34
C LEU A 108 0.48 -5.30 -3.59
N SER A 109 0.12 -6.58 -3.59
CA SER A 109 -0.60 -7.23 -4.70
C SER A 109 -1.95 -6.56 -4.95
N ALA A 110 -2.73 -6.27 -3.91
CA ALA A 110 -3.99 -5.54 -4.04
C ALA A 110 -3.78 -4.15 -4.64
N ALA A 111 -2.78 -3.39 -4.20
CA ALA A 111 -2.48 -2.07 -4.74
C ALA A 111 -2.09 -2.12 -6.23
N ILE A 112 -1.24 -3.09 -6.62
CA ILE A 112 -0.83 -3.29 -8.01
C ILE A 112 -2.02 -3.71 -8.88
N THR A 113 -2.82 -4.67 -8.41
CA THR A 113 -4.00 -5.16 -9.12
C THR A 113 -5.05 -4.06 -9.29
N ALA A 114 -5.33 -3.26 -8.26
CA ALA A 114 -6.24 -2.12 -8.36
C ALA A 114 -5.82 -1.13 -9.45
N LYS A 115 -4.52 -0.84 -9.55
CA LYS A 115 -3.96 0.02 -10.60
C LYS A 115 -4.15 -0.58 -11.99
N ARG A 116 -3.87 -1.88 -12.15
CA ARG A 116 -4.03 -2.59 -13.44
C ARG A 116 -5.49 -2.59 -13.89
N LEU A 117 -6.41 -3.01 -13.02
CA LEU A 117 -7.85 -3.07 -13.29
C LEU A 117 -8.40 -1.70 -13.69
N ARG A 118 -7.94 -0.61 -13.05
CA ARG A 118 -8.34 0.75 -13.40
C ARG A 118 -7.87 1.16 -14.79
N ALA A 119 -6.63 0.83 -15.14
CA ALA A 119 -6.08 1.13 -16.47
C ALA A 119 -6.79 0.32 -17.56
N GLU A 120 -7.14 -0.94 -17.29
CA GLU A 120 -7.87 -1.80 -18.21
C GLU A 120 -9.32 -1.33 -18.41
N GLY A 121 -10.03 -1.01 -17.32
CA GLY A 121 -11.38 -0.46 -17.38
C GLY A 121 -11.46 0.87 -18.16
N SER A 122 -10.45 1.73 -18.02
CA SER A 122 -10.36 2.97 -18.82
C SER A 122 -10.22 2.68 -20.31
N LYS A 123 -9.34 1.75 -20.69
CA LYS A 123 -9.14 1.40 -22.11
C LYS A 123 -10.38 0.80 -22.75
N LEU A 124 -11.08 -0.09 -22.04
CA LEU A 124 -12.34 -0.68 -22.49
C LEU A 124 -13.40 0.39 -22.73
N HIS A 125 -13.51 1.36 -21.82
CA HIS A 125 -14.44 2.47 -21.95
C HIS A 125 -14.12 3.37 -23.15
N ASP A 126 -12.85 3.72 -23.35
CA ASP A 126 -12.42 4.60 -24.45
C ASP A 126 -12.58 3.94 -25.83
N GLN A 127 -12.33 2.64 -25.94
CA GLN A 127 -12.35 1.91 -27.22
C GLN A 127 -13.76 1.51 -27.69
N HIS A 128 -14.69 1.26 -26.77
CA HIS A 128 -16.00 0.68 -27.06
C HIS A 128 -17.14 1.53 -26.49
N SER A 129 -16.95 2.86 -26.45
CA SER A 129 -17.93 3.80 -25.93
C SER A 129 -19.25 3.67 -26.71
N GLY A 130 -20.29 3.13 -26.05
CA GLY A 130 -21.62 2.91 -26.63
C GLY A 130 -22.01 1.43 -26.78
N GLU A 131 -21.08 0.49 -26.59
CA GLU A 131 -21.37 -0.95 -26.63
C GLU A 131 -21.73 -1.49 -25.23
N GLY A 132 -22.96 -1.98 -25.06
CA GLY A 132 -23.48 -2.42 -23.76
C GLY A 132 -22.63 -3.50 -23.06
N VAL A 133 -22.09 -4.46 -23.80
CA VAL A 133 -21.26 -5.55 -23.26
C VAL A 133 -19.92 -5.03 -22.73
N ALA A 134 -19.29 -4.11 -23.45
CA ALA A 134 -18.02 -3.51 -23.04
C ALA A 134 -18.18 -2.61 -21.80
N MET A 135 -19.31 -1.90 -21.70
CA MET A 135 -19.64 -1.11 -20.51
C MET A 135 -19.86 -1.98 -19.27
N GLU A 136 -20.52 -3.14 -19.39
CA GLU A 136 -20.68 -4.09 -18.28
C GLU A 136 -19.33 -4.63 -17.79
N GLN A 137 -18.42 -4.95 -18.71
CA GLN A 137 -17.06 -5.40 -18.35
C GLN A 137 -16.26 -4.30 -17.65
N ALA A 138 -16.31 -3.07 -18.15
CA ALA A 138 -15.66 -1.93 -17.51
C ALA A 138 -16.20 -1.69 -16.08
N GLU A 139 -17.51 -1.90 -15.85
CA GLU A 139 -18.10 -1.81 -14.53
C GLU A 139 -17.63 -2.94 -13.59
N LYS A 140 -17.52 -4.18 -14.07
CA LYS A 140 -16.96 -5.30 -13.28
C LYS A 140 -15.53 -5.02 -12.84
N LEU A 141 -14.67 -4.56 -13.76
CA LEU A 141 -13.29 -4.19 -13.45
C LEU A 141 -13.24 -3.06 -12.42
N ARG A 142 -14.13 -2.07 -12.52
CA ARG A 142 -14.27 -0.98 -11.53
C ARG A 142 -14.65 -1.51 -10.15
N LYS A 143 -15.64 -2.40 -10.05
CA LYS A 143 -16.05 -3.02 -8.79
C LYS A 143 -14.90 -3.80 -8.14
N MET A 144 -14.18 -4.58 -8.94
CA MET A 144 -12.99 -5.29 -8.45
C MET A 144 -11.90 -4.34 -7.96
N ALA A 145 -11.62 -3.26 -8.69
CA ALA A 145 -10.66 -2.25 -8.27
C ALA A 145 -11.08 -1.55 -6.96
N HIS A 146 -12.37 -1.28 -6.78
CA HIS A 146 -12.91 -0.74 -5.53
C HIS A 146 -12.67 -1.70 -4.36
N THR A 147 -12.99 -2.99 -4.52
CA THR A 147 -12.70 -4.01 -3.49
C THR A 147 -11.22 -4.04 -3.12
N MET A 148 -10.32 -3.99 -4.10
CA MET A 148 -8.89 -3.94 -3.84
C MET A 148 -8.48 -2.69 -3.04
N HIS A 149 -9.09 -1.53 -3.28
CA HIS A 149 -8.86 -0.31 -2.49
C HIS A 149 -9.30 -0.42 -1.03
N VAL A 150 -10.24 -1.32 -0.69
CA VAL A 150 -10.64 -1.60 0.69
C VAL A 150 -9.62 -2.52 1.39
N ILE A 151 -9.05 -3.47 0.66
CA ILE A 151 -8.11 -4.44 1.21
C ILE A 151 -6.82 -3.76 1.69
N VAL A 152 -6.28 -2.80 0.93
CA VAL A 152 -5.00 -2.14 1.28
C VAL A 152 -5.04 -1.43 2.64
N PRO A 153 -5.99 -0.53 2.95
CA PRO A 153 -6.07 0.12 4.26
C PRO A 153 -6.38 -0.87 5.39
N ALA A 154 -7.22 -1.89 5.16
CA ALA A 154 -7.46 -2.93 6.16
C ALA A 154 -6.16 -3.70 6.51
N ALA A 155 -5.40 -4.11 5.49
CA ALA A 155 -4.14 -4.82 5.66
C ALA A 155 -3.05 -3.97 6.33
N THR A 156 -2.88 -2.72 5.90
CA THR A 156 -1.89 -1.79 6.48
C THR A 156 -2.28 -1.37 7.91
N GLY A 157 -3.57 -1.19 8.20
CA GLY A 157 -4.06 -0.97 9.56
C GLY A 157 -3.82 -2.17 10.49
N TYR A 158 -4.05 -3.39 10.01
CA TYR A 158 -3.71 -4.60 10.76
C TYR A 158 -2.20 -4.70 11.04
N LEU A 159 -1.34 -4.38 10.06
CA LEU A 159 0.10 -4.36 10.24
C LEU A 159 0.49 -3.38 11.36
N LEU A 160 -0.09 -2.18 11.38
CA LEU A 160 0.16 -1.15 12.39
C LEU A 160 -0.17 -1.68 13.80
N TYR A 161 -1.38 -2.22 13.97
CA TYR A 161 -1.80 -2.85 15.22
C TYR A 161 -0.87 -3.99 15.63
N SER A 162 -0.49 -4.84 14.68
CA SER A 162 0.34 -6.02 14.96
C SER A 162 1.74 -5.65 15.45
N HIS A 163 2.35 -4.58 14.92
CA HIS A 163 3.65 -4.07 15.37
C HIS A 163 3.52 -3.43 16.74
N LEU A 164 2.51 -2.58 16.94
CA LEU A 164 2.23 -1.95 18.24
C LEU A 164 2.04 -2.99 19.35
N LYS A 165 1.26 -4.04 19.08
CA LYS A 165 1.02 -5.14 20.03
C LYS A 165 2.30 -5.88 20.41
N GLN A 166 3.19 -6.12 19.45
CA GLN A 166 4.48 -6.75 19.73
C GLN A 166 5.36 -5.86 20.60
N ASP A 167 5.34 -4.56 20.36
CA ASP A 167 6.20 -3.61 21.06
C ASP A 167 5.75 -3.40 22.51
N MET A 168 4.44 -3.45 22.77
CA MET A 168 3.90 -3.49 24.13
C MET A 168 4.27 -4.77 24.89
N ARG A 169 4.38 -5.92 24.21
CA ARG A 169 4.79 -7.20 24.83
C ARG A 169 6.28 -7.28 25.14
N ARG A 170 7.10 -6.38 24.58
CA ARG A 170 8.55 -6.32 24.80
C ARG A 170 8.95 -5.39 25.95
N LYS A 171 8.01 -4.62 26.51
CA LYS A 171 8.21 -3.81 27.73
C LYS A 171 8.09 -4.67 28.96
#